data_AF-A0A4R7I135-F1
#
_entry.id   AF-A0A4R7I135-F1
#
_cell.length_a   1.000
_cell.length_b   1.000
_cell.length_c   1.000
_cell.angle_alpha   90.00
_cell.angle_beta   90.00
_cell.angle_gamma   90.00
#
_symmetry.space_group_name_H-M   'P 1'
#
loop_
_entity.id
_entity.type
_entity.pdbx_description
1 polymer ?
#
loop_
_entity_poly.entity_id
_entity_poly.type
_entity_poly.pdbx_seq_one_letter_code
_entity_poly.pdbx_strand_id
1 'polypeptide(L)'
;MLAYDYPLLGIFWTLLILGFVIAIGFVVIYVLIDNLRRPQRGVVKAAWTLGIIAFPLLGALVYIVTRPEMEQPGPPLRPAY
;
A
#
# COMPACT_ATOMS: atom_id res chain seq x y z
N MET A 1 -9.08 -10.38 -34.49
CA MET A 1 -10.35 -10.69 -33.77
C MET A 1 -10.14 -11.93 -32.89
N LEU A 2 -9.07 -11.99 -32.08
CA LEU A 2 -8.65 -13.23 -31.39
C LEU A 2 -9.31 -13.45 -30.03
N ALA A 3 -9.81 -12.39 -29.38
CA ALA A 3 -10.41 -12.49 -28.05
C ALA A 3 -11.78 -13.21 -28.04
N TYR A 4 -12.47 -13.27 -29.18
CA TYR A 4 -13.79 -13.91 -29.31
C TYR A 4 -13.71 -15.41 -29.57
N ASP A 5 -12.59 -15.90 -30.11
CA ASP A 5 -12.43 -17.31 -30.47
C ASP A 5 -12.30 -18.21 -29.23
N TYR A 6 -11.91 -17.63 -28.08
CA TYR A 6 -11.70 -18.34 -26.82
C TYR A 6 -12.40 -17.62 -25.66
N PRO A 7 -13.74 -17.73 -25.55
CA PRO A 7 -14.53 -16.96 -24.59
C PRO A 7 -14.15 -17.23 -23.14
N LEU A 8 -13.79 -18.48 -22.79
CA LEU A 8 -13.32 -18.83 -21.45
C LEU A 8 -11.98 -18.15 -21.11
N LEU A 9 -11.07 -18.07 -22.07
CA LEU A 9 -9.79 -17.37 -21.90
C LEU A 9 -10.03 -15.87 -21.71
N GLY A 10 -10.99 -15.28 -22.44
CA GLY A 10 -11.39 -13.89 -22.26
C GLY A 10 -11.96 -13.60 -20.86
N ILE A 11 -12.83 -14.48 -20.35
CA ILE A 11 -13.36 -14.38 -18.98
C ILE A 11 -12.23 -14.51 -17.95
N PHE A 12 -11.32 -15.48 -18.15
CA PHE A 12 -10.16 -15.67 -17.28
C PHE A 12 -9.32 -14.39 -17.18
N TRP A 13 -8.95 -13.78 -18.31
CA TRP A 13 -8.20 -12.53 -18.31
C TRP A 13 -8.94 -11.38 -17.65
N THR A 14 -10.26 -11.30 -17.84
CA THR A 14 -11.09 -10.27 -17.22
C THR A 14 -11.07 -10.41 -15.69
N LEU A 15 -11.26 -11.61 -15.17
CA LEU A 15 -11.19 -11.88 -13.73
C LEU A 15 -9.79 -11.64 -13.17
N LEU A 16 -8.74 -12.01 -13.90
CA LEU A 16 -7.35 -11.79 -13.50
C LEU A 16 -7.03 -10.29 -13.39
N ILE A 17 -7.38 -9.50 -14.40
CA ILE A 17 -7.15 -8.04 -14.40
C ILE A 17 -7.99 -7.36 -13.32
N LEU A 18 -9.28 -7.75 -13.18
CA LEU A 18 -10.15 -7.22 -12.14
C LEU A 18 -9.60 -7.52 -10.74
N GLY A 19 -9.22 -8.77 -10.48
CA GLY A 19 -8.60 -9.19 -9.22
C GLY A 19 -7.30 -8.43 -8.95
N PHE A 20 -6.47 -8.22 -9.97
CA PHE A 20 -5.23 -7.46 -9.84
C PHE A 20 -5.48 -5.98 -9.49
N VAL A 21 -6.44 -5.32 -10.14
CA VAL A 21 -6.82 -3.93 -9.83
C VAL A 21 -7.40 -3.82 -8.42
N ILE A 22 -8.26 -4.76 -8.01
CA ILE A 22 -8.80 -4.82 -6.64
C ILE A 22 -7.68 -5.01 -5.62
N ALA A 23 -6.73 -5.92 -5.87
CA ALA A 23 -5.59 -6.16 -5.00
C ALA A 23 -4.71 -4.90 -4.86
N ILE A 24 -4.43 -4.19 -5.96
CA ILE A 24 -3.74 -2.89 -5.92
C ILE A 24 -4.54 -1.89 -5.08
N GLY A 25 -5.86 -1.84 -5.25
CA GLY A 25 -6.75 -0.98 -4.46
C GLY A 25 -6.60 -1.22 -2.96
N PHE A 26 -6.60 -2.48 -2.52
CA PHE A 26 -6.35 -2.82 -1.12
C PHE A 26 -4.97 -2.35 -0.65
N VAL A 27 -3.91 -2.59 -1.42
CA VAL A 27 -2.55 -2.13 -1.10
C VAL A 27 -2.52 -0.61 -0.91
N VAL A 28 -3.10 0.15 -1.83
CA VAL A 28 -3.17 1.62 -1.75
C VAL A 28 -3.92 2.06 -0.49
N ILE A 29 -5.09 1.48 -0.21
CA ILE A 29 -5.89 1.82 0.98
C ILE A 29 -5.09 1.56 2.26
N TYR A 30 -4.50 0.37 2.43
CA TYR A 30 -3.75 0.02 3.63
C TYR A 30 -2.53 0.93 3.83
N VAL A 31 -1.81 1.23 2.76
CA VAL A 31 -0.63 2.10 2.82
C VAL A 31 -1.03 3.55 3.13
N LEU A 32 -2.13 4.05 2.56
CA LEU A 32 -2.65 5.38 2.90
C LEU A 32 -3.12 5.44 4.35
N ILE A 33 -3.78 4.41 4.87
CA ILE A 33 -4.16 4.33 6.29
C ILE A 33 -2.91 4.39 7.18
N ASP A 34 -1.86 3.64 6.86
CA ASP A 34 -0.59 3.68 7.59
C ASP A 34 0.06 5.08 7.54
N ASN A 35 0.14 5.69 6.35
CA ASN A 35 0.68 7.04 6.15
C ASN A 35 -0.08 8.09 6.97
N LEU A 36 -1.41 8.04 6.97
CA LEU A 36 -2.25 9.00 7.67
C LEU A 36 -2.21 8.83 9.19
N ARG A 37 -2.03 7.61 9.71
CA ARG A 37 -1.94 7.34 11.15
C ARG A 37 -0.63 7.78 11.80
N ARG A 38 0.48 7.83 11.05
CA ARG A 38 1.81 8.12 11.61
C ARG A 38 1.98 9.59 12.05
N PRO A 39 2.75 9.88 13.10
CA PRO A 39 3.05 11.26 13.49
C PRO A 39 4.10 11.85 12.53
N GLN A 40 3.64 12.56 11.49
CA GLN A 40 4.49 13.20 10.48
C GLN A 40 3.93 14.58 10.12
N ARG A 41 4.78 15.49 9.63
CA ARG A 41 4.36 16.83 9.15
C ARG A 41 3.35 16.69 8.00
N GLY A 42 2.35 17.57 7.95
CA GLY A 42 1.28 17.50 6.94
C GLY A 42 1.76 17.50 5.49
N VAL A 43 2.79 18.29 5.17
CA VAL A 43 3.39 18.34 3.83
C VAL A 43 4.04 17.01 3.43
N VAL A 44 4.68 16.33 4.38
CA VAL A 44 5.30 15.01 4.14
C VAL A 44 4.22 13.97 3.86
N LYS A 45 3.14 13.97 4.65
CA LYS A 45 1.98 13.10 4.41
C LYS A 45 1.38 13.34 3.02
N ALA A 46 1.21 14.60 2.62
CA ALA A 46 0.66 14.96 1.33
C ALA A 46 1.53 14.48 0.16
N ALA A 47 2.85 14.64 0.26
CA ALA A 47 3.80 14.16 -0.75
C ALA A 47 3.71 12.64 -0.92
N TRP A 48 3.67 11.89 0.19
CA TRP A 48 3.49 10.44 0.14
C TRP A 48 2.14 10.03 -0.45
N THR A 49 1.05 10.67 -0.03
CA THR A 49 -0.29 10.40 -0.57
C THR A 49 -0.33 10.60 -2.09
N LEU A 50 0.22 11.71 -2.60
CA LEU A 50 0.33 11.97 -4.03
C LEU A 50 1.17 10.90 -4.75
N GLY A 51 2.33 10.55 -4.20
CA GLY A 51 3.21 9.53 -4.78
C GLY A 51 2.55 8.15 -4.86
N ILE A 52 1.85 7.73 -3.79
CA ILE A 52 1.13 6.45 -3.75
C ILE A 52 -0.04 6.45 -4.73
N ILE A 53 -0.79 7.54 -4.86
CA ILE A 53 -1.93 7.60 -5.79
C ILE A 53 -1.46 7.62 -7.25
N ALA A 54 -0.41 8.40 -7.56
CA ALA A 54 0.12 8.52 -8.92
C ALA A 54 0.80 7.24 -9.39
N PHE A 55 1.48 6.53 -8.48
CA PHE A 55 2.18 5.28 -8.77
C PHE A 55 1.85 4.21 -7.71
N PRO A 56 0.71 3.51 -7.81
CA PRO A 56 0.19 2.63 -6.75
C PRO A 56 1.21 1.64 -6.17
N LEU A 57 1.78 0.78 -7.01
CA LEU A 57 2.71 -0.24 -6.56
C LEU A 57 4.08 0.34 -6.20
N LEU A 58 4.63 1.22 -7.04
CA LEU A 58 5.96 1.79 -6.82
C LEU A 58 5.97 2.74 -5.62
N GLY A 59 4.99 3.65 -5.54
CA GLY A 59 4.82 4.58 -4.43
C GLY A 59 4.56 3.84 -3.11
N ALA A 60 3.72 2.79 -3.12
CA ALA A 60 3.54 1.94 -1.95
C ALA A 60 4.85 1.24 -1.53
N LEU A 61 5.58 0.67 -2.49
CA LEU A 61 6.84 -0.02 -2.22
C LEU A 61 7.88 0.94 -1.63
N VAL A 62 8.10 2.09 -2.27
CA VAL A 62 9.05 3.11 -1.81
C VAL A 62 8.64 3.61 -0.42
N TYR A 63 7.36 3.88 -0.19
CA TYR A 63 6.86 4.28 1.13
C TYR A 63 7.14 3.20 2.19
N ILE A 64 6.83 1.93 1.91
CA ILE A 64 7.04 0.82 2.87
C ILE A 64 8.52 0.64 3.21
N VAL A 65 9.42 0.78 2.24
CA VAL A 65 10.87 0.63 2.44
C VAL A 65 11.46 1.82 3.21
N THR A 66 10.95 3.02 2.98
CA THR A 66 11.51 4.25 3.56
C THR A 66 10.84 4.71 4.85
N ARG A 67 9.66 4.18 5.19
CA ARG A 67 8.93 4.60 6.40
C ARG A 67 9.71 4.19 7.66
N PRO A 68 9.69 5.03 8.71
CA PRO A 68 10.34 4.70 9.97
C PRO A 68 9.66 3.53 10.67
N GLU A 69 10.44 2.73 11.38
CA GLU A 69 9.92 1.69 12.28
C GLU A 69 9.12 2.30 13.42
N MET A 70 8.18 1.54 13.98
CA MET A 70 7.50 1.97 15.20
C MET A 70 8.47 1.78 16.37
N GLU A 71 8.90 2.89 16.98
CA GLU A 71 9.76 2.82 18.16
C GLU A 71 9.01 2.09 19.29
N GLN A 72 9.58 0.96 19.71
CA GLN A 72 9.08 0.24 20.88
C GLN A 72 9.60 0.94 22.14
N PRO A 73 8.71 1.39 23.04
CA PRO A 73 9.15 1.82 24.37
C PRO A 73 9.89 0.65 25.02
N GLY A 74 11.12 0.88 25.50
CA GLY A 74 11.88 -0.15 26.21
C GLY A 74 11.07 -0.73 27.39
N PRO A 75 11.38 -1.96 27.83
CA PRO A 75 10.71 -2.55 28.98
C PRO A 75 10.79 -1.58 30.17
N PRO A 76 9.72 -1.47 30.98
CA PRO A 76 9.74 -0.59 32.14
C PRO A 76 10.95 -0.93 33.01
N LEU A 77 11.71 0.11 33.38
CA LEU A 77 12.86 -0.06 34.27
C LEU A 77 12.37 -0.78 35.52
N ARG A 78 12.86 -2.01 35.76
CA ARG A 78 12.56 -2.69 37.00
C ARG A 78 13.16 -1.85 38.12
N PRO A 79 12.36 -1.39 39.09
CA PRO A 79 12.90 -0.72 40.26
C PRO A 79 13.83 -1.68 40.99
N ALA A 80 15.07 -1.24 41.20
CA ALA A 80 16.03 -1.93 42.04
C ALA A 80 15.59 -1.68 43.49
N TYR A 81 14.88 -2.64 44.06
CA TYR A 81 14.72 -2.76 45.51
C TYR A 81 15.70 -3.83 46.00
#